data_AF-U2DZN2-F1
#
_entry.id   AF-U2DZN2-F1
#
_cell.length_a   1.000
_cell.length_b   1.000
_cell.length_c   1.000
_cell.angle_alpha   90.00
_cell.angle_beta   90.00
_cell.angle_gamma   90.00
#
_symmetry.space_group_name_H-M   'P 1'
#
loop_
_entity.id
_entity.type
_entity.pdbx_description
1 polymer ?
#
loop_
_entity_poly.entity_id
_entity_poly.type
_entity_poly.pdbx_seq_one_letter_code
_entity_poly.pdbx_strand_id
1 'polypeptide(L)'
;MNNQGIEEQLDHLLALIDENEAVRRFRELEKMLNENEVIKQRIEQFKDVQKLYTVKEAKKEEEAEALKSLYEETKDNLLNIPLFNEYINLQTELNDLLQQISFILEHELEKDRV
;
A
#
# COMPACT_ATOMS: atom_id res chain seq x y z
N MET A 1 17.35 -28.92 -4.04
CA MET A 1 16.05 -28.96 -4.73
C MET A 1 16.13 -28.03 -5.91
N ASN A 2 15.66 -28.45 -7.09
CA ASN A 2 15.56 -27.55 -8.24
C ASN A 2 14.24 -26.79 -8.12
N ASN A 3 14.32 -25.47 -7.93
CA ASN A 3 13.15 -24.60 -7.76
C ASN A 3 12.67 -24.02 -9.10
N GLN A 4 13.32 -24.35 -10.21
CA GLN A 4 13.05 -23.77 -11.52
C GLN A 4 11.58 -23.86 -11.94
N GLY A 5 10.90 -24.99 -11.68
CA GLY A 5 9.48 -25.12 -11.99
C GLY A 5 8.57 -24.24 -11.12
N ILE A 6 8.97 -23.91 -9.89
CA ILE A 6 8.23 -22.98 -9.02
C ILE A 6 8.46 -21.55 -9.50
N GLU A 7 9.71 -21.21 -9.85
CA GLU A 7 10.08 -19.89 -10.40
C GLU A 7 9.27 -19.59 -11.67
N GLU A 8 9.14 -20.55 -12.60
CA GLU A 8 8.33 -20.39 -13.82
C GLU A 8 6.83 -20.14 -13.52
N GLN A 9 6.27 -20.80 -12.50
CA GLN A 9 4.86 -20.57 -12.12
C GLN A 9 4.65 -19.22 -11.42
N LEU A 10 5.64 -18.77 -10.63
CA LEU A 10 5.63 -17.44 -10.03
C LEU A 10 5.71 -16.36 -11.12
N ASP A 11 6.56 -16.53 -12.12
CA ASP A 11 6.64 -15.62 -13.27
C ASP A 11 5.31 -15.53 -14.01
N HIS A 12 4.63 -16.66 -14.21
CA HIS A 12 3.29 -16.68 -14.82
C HIS A 12 2.25 -15.94 -13.96
N LEU A 13 2.26 -16.14 -12.64
CA LEU A 13 1.38 -15.40 -11.71
C LEU A 13 1.65 -13.88 -11.77
N LEU A 14 2.92 -13.47 -11.80
CA LEU A 14 3.31 -12.07 -11.92
C LEU A 14 2.81 -11.46 -13.23
N ALA A 15 2.89 -12.19 -14.35
CA ALA A 15 2.36 -11.73 -15.63
C ALA A 15 0.84 -11.50 -15.57
N LEU A 16 0.08 -12.39 -14.92
CA LEU A 16 -1.37 -12.22 -14.73
C LEU A 16 -1.70 -11.00 -13.85
N ILE A 17 -0.90 -10.75 -12.81
CA ILE A 17 -1.04 -9.56 -11.96
C ILE A 17 -0.72 -8.29 -12.76
N ASP A 18 0.30 -8.30 -13.60
CA ASP A 18 0.67 -7.16 -14.47
C ASP A 18 -0.38 -6.85 -15.54
N GLU A 19 -1.15 -7.85 -15.96
CA GLU A 19 -2.27 -7.70 -16.89
C GLU A 19 -3.54 -7.18 -16.22
N ASN A 20 -3.62 -7.25 -14.89
CA ASN A 20 -4.78 -6.78 -14.14
C ASN A 20 -4.99 -5.26 -14.32
N GLU A 21 -6.20 -4.86 -14.67
CA GLU A 21 -6.56 -3.45 -14.92
C GLU A 21 -6.34 -2.57 -13.70
N ALA A 22 -6.64 -3.05 -12.49
CA ALA A 22 -6.44 -2.31 -11.25
C ALA A 22 -4.94 -2.07 -10.98
N VAL A 23 -4.07 -3.05 -11.28
CA VAL A 23 -2.61 -2.90 -11.17
C VAL A 23 -2.08 -1.88 -12.16
N ARG A 24 -2.54 -1.93 -13.42
CA ARG A 24 -2.15 -0.94 -14.44
C ARG A 24 -2.60 0.47 -14.04
N ARG A 25 -3.86 0.61 -13.63
CA ARG A 25 -4.42 1.89 -13.18
C ARG A 25 -3.69 2.44 -11.95
N PHE A 26 -3.36 1.58 -10.99
CA PHE A 26 -2.56 1.94 -9.82
C PHE A 26 -1.21 2.54 -10.22
N ARG A 27 -0.48 1.89 -11.15
CA ARG A 27 0.81 2.38 -11.66
C ARG A 27 0.69 3.71 -12.40
N GLU A 28 -0.38 3.88 -13.18
CA GLU A 28 -0.65 5.16 -13.86
C GLU A 28 -0.90 6.29 -12.86
N LEU A 29 -1.73 6.05 -11.85
CA LEU A 29 -2.01 7.02 -10.79
C LEU A 29 -0.74 7.36 -9.99
N GLU A 30 0.06 6.35 -9.63
CA GLU A 30 1.34 6.56 -8.95
C GLU A 30 2.24 7.51 -9.77
N LYS A 31 2.35 7.29 -11.07
CA LYS A 31 3.10 8.16 -11.97
C LYS A 31 2.53 9.58 -11.99
N MET A 32 1.21 9.73 -12.17
CA MET A 32 0.53 11.03 -12.21
C MET A 32 0.71 11.82 -10.90
N LEU A 33 0.64 11.14 -9.76
CA LEU A 33 0.83 11.76 -8.44
C LEU A 33 2.30 12.19 -8.25
N ASN A 34 3.26 11.37 -8.67
CA ASN A 34 4.69 11.66 -8.55
C ASN A 34 5.18 12.77 -9.50
N GLU A 35 4.54 12.94 -10.66
CA GLU A 35 4.84 14.02 -11.60
C GLU A 35 4.27 15.38 -11.15
N ASN A 36 3.30 15.37 -10.22
CA ASN A 36 2.76 16.59 -9.64
C ASN A 36 3.52 16.97 -8.36
N GLU A 37 4.48 17.88 -8.49
CA GLU A 37 5.32 18.33 -7.37
C GLU A 37 4.53 18.83 -6.16
N VAL A 38 3.39 19.49 -6.35
CA VAL A 38 2.56 19.98 -5.24
C VAL A 38 1.93 18.82 -4.48
N ILE A 39 1.39 17.83 -5.20
CA ILE A 39 0.77 16.65 -4.58
C ILE A 39 1.85 15.80 -3.91
N LYS A 40 2.96 15.57 -4.58
CA LYS A 40 4.12 14.83 -4.05
C LYS A 40 4.60 15.42 -2.73
N GLN A 41 4.80 16.74 -2.65
CA GLN A 41 5.20 17.40 -1.40
C GLN A 41 4.18 17.21 -0.28
N ARG A 42 2.87 17.27 -0.59
CA ARG A 42 1.82 17.02 0.40
C ARG A 42 1.82 15.57 0.89
N ILE A 43 2.08 14.60 0.00
CA ILE A 43 2.22 13.18 0.34
C ILE A 43 3.43 12.96 1.23
N GLU A 44 4.57 13.58 0.93
CA GLU A 44 5.79 13.51 1.75
C GLU A 44 5.54 14.08 3.15
N GLN A 45 4.93 15.27 3.25
CA GLN A 45 4.54 15.89 4.52
C GLN A 45 3.61 14.98 5.33
N PHE A 46 2.60 14.39 4.69
CA PHE A 46 1.71 13.43 5.34
C PHE A 46 2.45 12.22 5.88
N LYS A 47 3.37 11.63 5.11
CA LYS A 47 4.20 10.49 5.54
C LYS A 47 5.10 10.84 6.73
N ASP A 48 5.69 12.03 6.74
CA ASP A 48 6.53 12.50 7.84
C ASP A 48 5.72 12.69 9.13
N VAL A 49 4.54 13.31 9.03
CA VAL A 49 3.61 13.45 10.16
C VAL A 49 3.15 12.08 10.66
N GLN A 50 2.75 11.18 9.77
CA GLN A 50 2.33 9.81 10.12
C GLN A 50 3.45 9.08 10.88
N LYS A 51 4.68 9.12 10.36
CA LYS A 51 5.84 8.46 10.99
C LYS A 51 6.10 9.01 12.39
N LEU A 52 6.07 10.33 12.54
CA LEU A 52 6.29 10.98 13.83
C LEU A 52 5.17 10.63 14.81
N TYR A 53 3.91 10.71 14.37
CA TYR A 53 2.74 10.32 15.15
C TYR A 53 2.86 8.88 15.67
N THR A 54 3.14 7.90 14.81
CA THR A 54 3.28 6.48 15.20
C THR A 54 4.36 6.29 16.27
N VAL A 55 5.51 6.96 16.15
CA VAL A 55 6.59 6.87 17.14
C VAL A 55 6.16 7.44 18.49
N LYS A 56 5.47 8.59 18.48
CA LYS A 56 5.02 9.29 19.68
C LYS A 56 3.87 8.58 20.36
N GLU A 57 2.92 8.06 19.59
CA GLU A 57 1.81 7.23 20.05
C GLU A 57 2.31 5.95 20.73
N ALA A 58 3.24 5.22 20.10
CA ALA A 58 3.82 4.00 20.67
C ALA A 58 4.50 4.24 22.02
N LYS A 59 5.05 5.43 22.22
CA LYS A 59 5.69 5.86 23.48
C LYS A 59 4.73 6.54 24.46
N LYS A 60 3.47 6.76 24.08
CA LYS A 60 2.45 7.48 24.85
C LYS A 60 2.91 8.88 25.30
N GLU A 61 3.61 9.59 24.42
CA GLU A 61 4.07 10.95 24.68
C GLU A 61 2.90 11.95 24.55
N GLU A 62 2.92 13.04 25.33
CA GLU A 62 1.82 14.02 25.38
C GLU A 62 1.57 14.71 24.03
N GLU A 63 2.61 14.87 23.21
CA GLU A 63 2.52 15.46 21.88
C GLU A 63 1.83 14.55 20.85
N ALA A 64 1.58 13.27 21.17
CA ALA A 64 0.94 12.33 20.26
C ALA A 64 -0.47 12.79 19.85
N GLU A 65 -1.24 13.39 20.77
CA GLU A 65 -2.60 13.86 20.46
C GLU A 65 -2.58 15.05 19.49
N ALA A 66 -1.66 16.00 19.67
CA ALA A 66 -1.50 17.12 18.74
C ALA A 66 -1.07 16.64 17.34
N LEU A 67 -0.17 15.65 17.29
CA LEU A 67 0.25 15.02 16.05
C LEU A 67 -0.86 14.20 15.39
N LYS A 68 -1.75 13.60 16.18
CA LYS A 68 -2.93 12.90 15.67
C LYS A 68 -3.85 13.84 14.90
N SER A 69 -4.17 15.01 15.48
CA SER A 69 -5.00 16.00 14.79
C SER A 69 -4.35 16.48 13.48
N LEU A 70 -3.04 16.74 13.50
CA LEU A 70 -2.30 17.12 12.28
C LEU A 70 -2.27 15.98 11.25
N TYR A 71 -2.12 14.74 11.70
CA TYR A 71 -2.18 13.55 10.84
C TYR A 71 -3.55 13.41 10.18
N GLU A 72 -4.64 13.53 10.95
CA GLU A 72 -6.02 13.45 10.44
C GLU A 72 -6.30 14.59 9.44
N GLU A 73 -5.90 15.83 9.76
CA GLU A 73 -6.08 16.97 8.86
C GLU A 73 -5.30 16.80 7.54
N THR A 74 -4.03 16.41 7.62
CA THR A 74 -3.20 16.19 6.42
C THR A 74 -3.70 15.02 5.58
N LYS A 75 -4.21 13.97 6.23
CA LYS A 75 -4.87 12.84 5.56
C LYS A 75 -6.13 13.28 4.82
N ASP A 76 -7.03 14.00 5.48
CA ASP A 76 -8.30 14.43 4.89
C ASP A 76 -8.08 15.37 3.71
N ASN A 77 -7.11 16.29 3.84
CA ASN A 77 -6.70 17.16 2.74
C ASN A 77 -6.20 16.40 1.50
N LEU A 78 -5.48 15.29 1.69
CA LEU A 78 -5.05 14.43 0.60
C LEU A 78 -6.21 13.60 0.04
N LEU A 79 -7.06 13.02 0.89
CA LEU A 79 -8.22 12.24 0.48
C LEU A 79 -9.27 13.05 -0.31
N ASN A 80 -9.28 14.38 -0.14
CA ASN A 80 -10.09 15.28 -0.95
C ASN A 80 -9.56 15.48 -2.38
N ILE A 81 -8.34 15.02 -2.70
CA ILE A 81 -7.81 15.02 -4.06
C ILE A 81 -8.31 13.76 -4.77
N PRO A 82 -9.14 13.87 -5.83
CA PRO A 82 -9.77 12.69 -6.45
C PRO A 82 -8.77 11.62 -6.89
N LEU A 83 -7.66 12.01 -7.51
CA LEU A 83 -6.61 11.09 -7.96
C LEU A 83 -5.92 10.36 -6.81
N PHE A 84 -5.72 11.04 -5.67
CA PHE A 84 -5.10 10.43 -4.50
C PHE A 84 -6.07 9.49 -3.79
N ASN A 85 -7.36 9.86 -3.70
CA ASN A 85 -8.40 9.00 -3.15
C ASN A 85 -8.50 7.69 -3.95
N GLU A 86 -8.57 7.79 -5.27
CA GLU A 86 -8.59 6.63 -6.17
C GLU A 86 -7.33 5.76 -5.98
N TYR A 87 -6.16 6.40 -5.93
CA TYR A 87 -4.90 5.71 -5.69
C TYR A 87 -4.88 4.93 -4.37
N ILE A 88 -5.35 5.52 -3.26
CA ILE A 88 -5.40 4.85 -1.95
C ILE A 88 -6.41 3.70 -1.95
N ASN A 89 -7.57 3.86 -2.57
CA ASN A 89 -8.56 2.79 -2.65
C ASN A 89 -7.99 1.58 -3.43
N LEU A 90 -7.38 1.83 -4.59
CA LEU A 90 -6.70 0.79 -5.37
C LEU A 90 -5.54 0.18 -4.61
N GLN A 91 -4.77 0.98 -3.87
CA GLN A 91 -3.69 0.47 -3.03
C GLN A 91 -4.21 -0.51 -1.97
N THR A 92 -5.33 -0.20 -1.33
CA THR A 92 -5.99 -1.08 -0.36
C THR A 92 -6.46 -2.38 -1.03
N GLU A 93 -7.17 -2.29 -2.16
CA GLU A 93 -7.65 -3.47 -2.89
C GLU A 93 -6.50 -4.40 -3.34
N LEU A 94 -5.41 -3.82 -3.86
CA LEU A 94 -4.25 -4.59 -4.28
C LEU A 94 -3.52 -5.22 -3.09
N ASN A 95 -3.42 -4.53 -1.95
CA ASN A 95 -2.86 -5.12 -0.74
C ASN A 95 -3.69 -6.30 -0.24
N ASP A 96 -5.02 -6.20 -0.29
CA ASP A 96 -5.92 -7.28 0.10
C ASP A 96 -5.77 -8.49 -0.84
N LEU A 97 -5.65 -8.26 -2.15
CA LEU A 97 -5.35 -9.31 -3.13
C LEU A 97 -4.03 -10.02 -2.81
N LEU A 98 -2.96 -9.27 -2.53
CA LEU A 98 -1.66 -9.83 -2.19
C LEU A 98 -1.72 -10.65 -0.90
N GLN A 99 -2.41 -10.16 0.13
CA GLN A 99 -2.62 -10.90 1.38
C GLN A 99 -3.39 -12.20 1.14
N GLN A 100 -4.42 -12.19 0.28
CA GLN A 100 -5.16 -13.41 -0.08
C GLN A 100 -4.28 -14.42 -0.81
N ILE A 101 -3.44 -13.98 -1.75
CA ILE A 101 -2.48 -14.84 -2.44
C ILE A 101 -1.52 -15.47 -1.42
N SER A 102 -0.91 -14.67 -0.55
CA SER A 102 -0.03 -15.17 0.51
C SER A 102 -0.74 -16.19 1.41
N PHE A 103 -1.96 -15.89 1.85
CA PHE A 103 -2.75 -16.79 2.68
C PHE A 103 -3.04 -18.13 1.99
N ILE A 104 -3.42 -18.11 0.71
CA ILE A 104 -3.69 -19.35 -0.06
C ILE A 104 -2.43 -20.21 -0.15
N LEU A 105 -1.28 -19.60 -0.45
CA LEU A 105 -0.01 -20.31 -0.54
C LEU A 105 0.39 -20.92 0.81
N GLU A 106 0.31 -20.15 1.89
CA GLU A 106 0.60 -20.63 3.25
C GLU A 106 -0.34 -21.77 3.65
N HIS A 107 -1.64 -21.58 3.46
CA HIS A 107 -2.64 -22.57 3.83
C HIS A 107 -2.49 -23.89 3.08
N GLU A 108 -2.28 -23.86 1.76
CA GLU A 108 -2.14 -25.09 0.98
C GLU A 108 -0.83 -25.84 1.31
N LEU A 109 0.26 -25.13 1.65
CA LEU A 109 1.50 -25.76 2.12
C LEU A 109 1.37 -26.42 3.51
N GLU A 110 0.48 -25.90 4.35
CA GLU A 110 0.21 -26.45 5.69
C GLU A 110 -0.81 -27.60 5.67
N LYS A 111 -1.71 -27.62 4.68
CA LYS A 111 -2.78 -28.62 4.52
C LYS A 111 -2.26 -30.05 4.39
N ASP A 112 -1.08 -30.22 3.80
CA ASP A 112 -0.41 -31.52 3.63
C ASP A 112 0.34 -32.00 4.89
N ARG A 113 0.30 -31.24 5.99
CA ARG A 113 0.96 -31.59 7.26
C ARG A 113 0.02 -32.19 8.31
N VAL A 114 -1.26 -32.39 8.01
CA VAL A 114 -2.28 -32.94 8.92
C VAL A 114 -2.74 -34.32 8.49
#